data_AF-A0AA39SGQ3-F1
#
_entry.id   AF-A0AA39SGQ3-F1
#
_cell.length_a   1.000
_cell.length_b   1.000
_cell.length_c   1.000
_cell.angle_alpha   90.00
_cell.angle_beta   90.00
_cell.angle_gamma   90.00
#
_symmetry.space_group_name_H-M   'P 1'
#
loop_
_entity.id
_entity.type
_entity.pdbx_description
1 polymer ?
#
loop_
_entity_poly.entity_id
_entity_poly.type
_entity_poly.pdbx_seq_one_letter_code
_entity_poly.pdbx_strand_id
1 'polypeptide(L)' 'MVVILEYINDYFRPIGAVIYSCRNNLKMCLRSTNSATDTSEIAKAYGGGGSQNSSSFIIRMDEYNQWHLANAS' A
#
# COMPACT_ATOMS: atom_id res chain seq x y z
N MET A 1 6.83 -4.33 13.04
CA MET A 1 6.15 -3.04 12.88
C MET A 1 5.04 -3.24 11.86
N VAL A 2 3.79 -3.19 12.32
CA VAL A 2 2.61 -3.16 11.45
C VAL A 2 2.25 -1.68 11.35
N VAL A 3 2.50 -1.06 10.20
CA VAL A 3 2.00 0.31 9.96
C VAL A 3 0.62 0.15 9.33
N ILE A 4 -0.42 0.50 10.09
CA ILE A 4 -1.75 0.73 9.54
C ILE A 4 -1.75 2.20 9.11
N LEU A 5 -1.73 2.44 7.80
CA LEU A 5 -1.93 3.79 7.29
C LEU A 5 -3.45 4.07 7.28
N GLU A 6 -3.95 4.63 8.38
CA GLU A 6 -5.24 5.33 8.40
C GLU A 6 -4.95 6.83 8.20
N TYR A 7 -5.32 7.38 7.05
CA TYR A 7 -5.19 8.81 6.80
C TYR A 7 -6.53 9.51 7.02
N ILE A 8 -6.54 10.45 7.95
CA ILE A 8 -7.70 11.24 8.41
C ILE A 8 -7.74 12.57 7.65
N ASN A 9 -8.78 12.78 6.84
CA ASN A 9 -9.75 13.90 6.95
C ASN A 9 -10.78 13.85 5.79
N ASP A 10 -12.05 13.77 6.20
CA ASP A 10 -13.33 14.06 5.52
C ASP A 10 -13.87 13.30 4.29
N TYR A 11 -13.15 12.36 3.66
CA TYR A 11 -13.79 11.42 2.73
C TYR A 11 -13.13 10.05 2.85
N PHE A 12 -13.91 9.04 3.27
CA PHE A 12 -13.48 7.67 3.50
C PHE A 12 -12.71 7.16 2.26
N ARG A 13 -11.37 7.18 2.30
CA ARG A 13 -10.60 6.64 1.18
C ARG A 13 -10.90 5.14 1.14
N PRO A 14 -11.30 4.61 -0.01
CA PRO A 14 -11.81 3.25 -0.09
C PRO A 14 -10.71 2.19 0.02
N ILE A 15 -9.46 2.53 0.37
CA ILE A 15 -8.32 1.63 0.47
C ILE A 15 -7.62 1.81 1.83
N GLY A 16 -7.47 0.72 2.57
CA GLY A 16 -6.55 0.59 3.70
C GLY A 16 -5.33 -0.25 3.33
N ALA A 17 -4.22 -0.04 4.05
CA ALA A 17 -2.99 -0.80 3.83
C ALA A 17 -2.39 -1.33 5.15
N VAL A 18 -1.93 -2.58 5.11
CA VAL A 18 -1.11 -3.19 6.15
C VAL A 18 0.30 -3.36 5.60
N ILE A 19 1.27 -2.73 6.25
CA ILE A 19 2.67 -2.77 5.85
C ILE A 19 3.46 -3.56 6.88
N TYR A 20 4.22 -4.55 6.43
CA TYR A 20 5.19 -5.22 7.28
C TYR A 20 6.56 -5.30 6.62
N SER A 21 7.60 -5.09 7.42
CA SER A 21 8.98 -5.23 7.00
C SER A 21 9.41 -6.70 7.07
N CYS A 22 10.05 -7.17 6.00
CA CYS A 22 10.68 -8.48 5.94
C CYS A 22 12.07 -8.31 5.32
N ARG A 23 13.13 -8.46 6.13
CA ARG A 23 14.51 -8.15 5.74
C ARG A 23 14.63 -6.71 5.22
N ASN A 24 15.15 -6.51 4.01
CA ASN A 24 15.36 -5.20 3.38
C ASN A 24 14.17 -4.75 2.51
N ASN A 25 13.02 -5.41 2.65
CA ASN A 25 11.82 -5.13 1.86
C ASN A 25 10.62 -4.81 2.75
N LEU A 26 9.66 -4.10 2.19
CA LEU A 26 8.33 -3.87 2.75
C LEU A 26 7.32 -4.61 1.89
N LYS A 27 6.50 -5.45 2.51
CA LYS A 27 5.29 -5.95 1.85
C LYS A 27 4.14 -5.01 2.15
N MET A 28 3.51 -4.56 1.07
CA MET A 28 2.34 -3.69 1.08
C MET A 28 1.11 -4.55 0.81
N CYS A 29 0.21 -4.68 1.78
CA CYS A 29 -1.05 -5.41 1.63
C CYS A 29 -2.21 -4.42 1.57
N LEU A 30 -2.88 -4.31 0.42
CA LEU A 30 -3.96 -3.35 0.18
C LEU A 30 -5.32 -4.02 0.32
N ARG A 31 -6.29 -3.32 0.93
CA ARG A 31 -7.68 -3.76 1.04
C ARG A 31 -8.60 -2.62 0.69
N SER A 32 -9.56 -2.84 -0.20
CA SER A 32 -10.62 -1.86 -0.42
C SER A 32 -11.92 -2.22 0.29
N THR A 33 -12.67 -1.19 0.68
CA THR A 33 -13.96 -1.31 1.37
C THR A 33 -15.15 -1.23 0.42
N ASN A 34 -14.92 -0.89 -0.86
CA ASN A 34 -15.93 -0.86 -1.90
C ASN A 34 -15.47 -1.62 -3.14
N SER A 35 -16.43 -1.98 -3.99
CA SER A 35 -16.19 -2.65 -5.27
C SER A 35 -15.76 -1.69 -6.40
N ALA A 36 -15.81 -0.38 -6.17
CA ALA A 36 -15.41 0.62 -7.17
C ALA A 36 -13.88 0.77 -7.25
N THR A 37 -13.15 0.40 -6.20
CA THR A 37 -11.71 0.62 -6.12
C THR A 37 -10.94 -0.65 -6.35
N ASP A 38 -10.28 -0.74 -7.50
CA ASP A 38 -9.44 -1.87 -7.87
C ASP A 38 -7.99 -1.69 -7.36
N THR A 39 -7.70 -2.35 -6.24
CA THR A 39 -6.36 -2.41 -5.65
C THR A 39 -5.39 -3.27 -6.45
N SER A 40 -5.86 -4.15 -7.35
CA SER A 40 -5.00 -5.03 -8.14
C SER A 40 -4.20 -4.25 -9.19
N GLU A 41 -4.76 -3.17 -9.73
CA GLU A 41 -4.06 -2.27 -10.67
C GLU A 41 -2.85 -1.61 -10.01
N ILE A 42 -3.00 -1.16 -8.76
CA ILE A 42 -1.90 -0.61 -7.96
C ILE A 42 -0.83 -1.69 -7.76
N ALA A 43 -1.22 -2.88 -7.31
CA ALA A 43 -0.26 -3.95 -7.08
C ALA A 43 0.50 -4.36 -8.36
N LYS A 44 -0.17 -4.46 -9.51
CA LYS A 44 0.46 -4.77 -10.80
C LYS A 44 1.50 -3.74 -11.21
N ALA A 45 1.23 -2.44 -11.00
CA ALA A 45 2.17 -1.37 -11.31
C ALA A 45 3.51 -1.51 -10.55
N TYR A 46 3.49 -2.12 -9.36
CA TYR A 46 4.67 -2.43 -8.56
C TYR A 46 5.11 -3.90 -8.66
N GLY A 47 4.72 -4.62 -9.72
CA GLY A 47 5.12 -6.02 -9.98
C GLY A 47 4.50 -7.06 -9.04
N GLY A 48 3.47 -6.68 -8.27
CA GLY A 48 2.67 -7.56 -7.44
C GLY A 48 1.40 -8.05 -8.14
N GLY A 49 0.39 -8.41 -7.34
CA GLY A 49 -0.91 -8.87 -7.86
C GLY A 49 -1.94 -9.13 -6.76
N GLY A 50 -3.08 -9.68 -7.15
CA GLY A 50 -4.19 -10.04 -6.26
C GLY A 50 -5.55 -9.87 -6.91
N SER A 51 -6.59 -9.79 -6.08
CA SER A 51 -7.96 -9.51 -6.52
C SER A 51 -8.28 -8.02 -6.44
N GLN A 52 -9.39 -7.63 -7.05
CA GLN A 52 -9.90 -6.26 -7.09
C GLN A 52 -9.87 -5.57 -5.72
N ASN A 53 -10.31 -6.25 -4.67
CA ASN A 53 -10.42 -5.70 -3.31
C ASN A 53 -9.31 -6.13 -2.35
N SER A 54 -8.37 -6.97 -2.80
CA SER A 54 -7.33 -7.55 -1.95
C SER A 54 -6.11 -7.88 -2.79
N SER A 55 -5.15 -6.96 -2.78
CA SER A 55 -3.90 -7.11 -3.51
C SER A 55 -2.67 -6.88 -2.62
N SER A 56 -1.50 -7.23 -3.13
CA SER A 56 -0.24 -6.93 -2.46
C SER A 56 0.93 -6.85 -3.43
N PHE A 57 1.95 -6.11 -3.02
CA PHE A 57 3.22 -6.00 -3.72
C PHE A 57 4.36 -5.86 -2.71
N ILE A 58 5.60 -5.98 -3.19
CA ILE A 58 6.80 -5.84 -2.37
C ILE A 58 7.61 -4.70 -2.96
N ILE A 59 8.00 -3.74 -2.12
CA ILE A 59 8.97 -2.71 -2.48
C ILE A 59 10.21 -2.85 -1.61
N ARG A 60 11.33 -2.39 -2.13
CA ARG A 60 12.56 -2.33 -1.33
C ARG A 60 12.51 -1.15 -0.36
N MET A 61 13.18 -1.30 0.78
CA MET A 61 13.19 -0.28 1.84
C MET A 61 13.86 1.03 1.38
N ASP A 62 14.87 0.96 0.51
CA ASP A 62 15.55 2.12 -0.07
C ASP A 62 14.59 2.95 -0.95
N GLU A 63 13.83 2.27 -1.81
CA GLU A 63 12.81 2.88 -2.66
C GLU A 63 11.71 3.55 -1.84
N TYR A 64 11.22 2.88 -0.79
CA TYR A 64 10.28 3.47 0.15
C TYR A 64 10.84 4.72 0.83
N ASN A 65 12.09 4.67 1.31
CA ASN A 65 12.71 5.79 2.00
C ASN A 65 12.89 7.00 1.06
N GLN A 66 13.27 6.78 -0.20
CA GLN A 66 13.37 7.84 -1.20
C GLN A 66 12.01 8.51 -1.44
N TRP A 67 10.96 7.70 -1.63
CA TRP A 67 9.60 8.22 -1.76
C TRP A 67 9.17 8.99 -0.50
N HIS A 68 9.42 8.45 0.69
CA HIS A 68 9.05 9.07 1.95
C HIS A 68 9.75 10.42 2.13
N LEU A 69 11.05 10.51 1.89
CA LEU A 69 11.81 11.76 1.97
C LEU A 69 11.29 12.82 0.99
N ALA A 70 10.85 12.41 -0.21
CA ALA A 70 10.29 13.32 -1.20
C ALA A 70 8.86 13.83 -0.86
N ASN A 71 8.15 13.14 0.04
CA ASN A 71 6.74 13.43 0.37
C ASN A 71 6.50 13.74 1.86
N ALA A 72 7.56 13.76 2.68
CA ALA A 72 7.53 14.17 4.08
C ALA A 72 7.65 15.69 4.15
N SER A 73 6.54 16.38 3.96
CA SER A 73 6.39 17.83 4.13
C SER A 73 5.07 18.15 4.81
#